data_AF-A0A8H4UXN4-F1
#
_entry.id   AF-A0A8H4UXN4-F1
#
_cell.length_a   1.000
_cell.length_b   1.000
_cell.length_c   1.000
_cell.angle_alpha   90.00
_cell.angle_beta   90.00
_cell.angle_gamma   90.00
#
_symmetry.space_group_name_H-M   'P 1'
#
loop_
_entity.id
_entity.type
_entity.pdbx_description
1 polymer ?
#
loop_
_entity_poly.entity_id
_entity_poly.type
_entity_poly.pdbx_seq_one_letter_code
_entity_poly.pdbx_strand_id
1 'polypeptide(L)'
;MATSEASYIDYDTFLDPEFSAASFANTLVTNTNNINDTQVDLSTPLSRVLFDVQEIDTHIHNLTTKSALPLLEHTQDRSQSSQRILSQVEEQVSSLAEGYQRLEKEVLRKWAGAEEARIAAQNSLQTLRLARAVARC
;
A
#
# COMPACT_ATOMS: atom_id res chain seq x y z
N MET A 1 -9.27 16.99 25.76
CA MET A 1 -9.58 17.98 24.69
C MET A 1 -8.47 19.02 24.75
N ALA A 2 -7.42 18.85 23.95
CA ALA A 2 -6.37 19.86 23.85
C ALA A 2 -6.98 21.07 23.13
N THR A 3 -7.05 22.20 23.82
CA THR A 3 -7.44 23.48 23.25
C THR A 3 -6.47 23.79 22.12
N SER A 4 -6.94 23.86 20.88
CA SER A 4 -6.13 24.37 19.77
C SER A 4 -5.81 25.83 20.10
N GLU A 5 -4.62 26.09 20.62
CA GLU A 5 -4.02 27.41 20.47
C GLU A 5 -4.13 27.75 18.98
N ALA A 6 -4.74 28.90 18.66
CA ALA A 6 -4.85 29.35 17.28
C ALA A 6 -3.42 29.54 16.76
N SER A 7 -2.89 28.52 16.09
CA SER A 7 -1.57 28.59 15.50
C SER A 7 -1.62 29.53 14.31
N TYR A 8 -0.60 30.36 14.20
CA TYR A 8 -0.41 31.27 13.08
C TYR A 8 -0.20 30.52 11.75
N ILE A 9 0.22 29.26 11.82
CA ILE A 9 0.37 28.36 10.69
C ILE A 9 -0.96 27.66 10.39
N ASP A 10 -1.35 27.73 9.13
CA ASP A 10 -2.43 26.92 8.58
C ASP A 10 -1.93 25.50 8.27
N TYR A 11 -1.93 24.63 9.29
CA TYR A 11 -1.52 23.24 9.16
C TYR A 11 -2.45 22.42 8.26
N ASP A 12 -3.72 22.79 8.15
CA ASP A 12 -4.70 22.04 7.35
C ASP A 12 -4.32 22.12 5.87
N THR A 13 -3.87 23.29 5.41
CA THR A 13 -3.35 23.47 4.04
C THR A 13 -2.09 22.64 3.78
N PHE A 14 -1.20 22.47 4.76
CA PHE A 14 0.06 21.72 4.59
C PHE A 14 -0.10 20.19 4.70
N LEU A 15 -1.12 19.73 5.41
CA LEU A 15 -1.41 18.31 5.58
C LEU A 15 -2.37 17.77 4.51
N ASP A 16 -2.91 18.62 3.65
CA ASP A 16 -3.77 18.23 2.55
C ASP A 16 -3.03 17.29 1.57
N PRO A 17 -3.57 16.10 1.23
CA PRO A 17 -2.97 15.19 0.26
C PRO A 17 -2.78 15.78 -1.14
N GLU A 18 -3.52 16.84 -1.50
CA GLU A 18 -3.38 17.55 -2.77
C GLU A 18 -2.44 18.76 -2.70
N PHE A 19 -1.75 18.96 -1.57
CA PHE A 19 -0.83 20.09 -1.39
C PHE A 19 0.28 20.10 -2.45
N SER A 20 0.44 21.25 -3.11
CA SER A 20 1.49 21.50 -4.09
C SER A 20 2.29 22.73 -3.70
N ALA A 21 3.58 22.52 -3.39
CA ALA A 21 4.51 23.58 -3.01
C ALA A 21 4.61 24.68 -4.10
N ALA A 22 4.55 24.32 -5.37
CA ALA A 22 4.60 25.28 -6.48
C ALA A 22 3.33 26.13 -6.56
N SER A 23 2.16 25.51 -6.35
CA SER A 23 0.88 26.24 -6.32
C SER A 23 0.80 27.18 -5.13
N PHE A 24 1.23 26.71 -3.96
CA PHE A 24 1.30 27.50 -2.73
C PHE A 24 2.27 28.68 -2.88
N ALA A 25 3.48 28.45 -3.37
CA ALA A 25 4.47 29.51 -3.61
C ALA A 25 3.95 30.54 -4.63
N ASN A 26 3.30 30.09 -5.71
CA ASN A 26 2.71 30.99 -6.70
C ASN A 26 1.61 31.85 -6.06
N THR A 27 0.72 31.24 -5.28
CA THR A 27 -0.35 31.94 -4.54
C THR A 27 0.22 32.97 -3.58
N LEU A 28 1.31 32.63 -2.88
CA LEU A 28 1.97 33.55 -1.96
C LEU A 28 2.60 34.75 -2.69
N VAL A 29 3.26 34.50 -3.83
CA VAL A 29 3.83 35.56 -4.68
C VAL A 29 2.72 36.47 -5.24
N THR A 30 1.61 35.92 -5.72
CA THR A 30 0.49 36.71 -6.24
C THR A 30 -0.25 37.48 -5.16
N ASN A 31 -0.28 36.98 -3.92
CA ASN A 31 -0.94 37.66 -2.80
C ASN A 31 -0.07 38.78 -2.22
N THR A 32 1.25 38.67 -2.34
CA THR A 32 2.20 39.66 -1.79
C THR A 32 2.56 40.77 -2.79
N ASN A 33 2.32 40.54 -4.09
CA ASN A 33 2.65 41.49 -5.16
C ASN A 33 1.39 42.06 -5.83
N ASN A 34 1.43 43.34 -6.22
CA ASN A 34 0.35 43.95 -6.99
C ASN A 34 0.61 43.77 -8.50
N ILE A 35 -0.45 43.53 -9.28
CA ILE A 35 -0.38 43.42 -10.75
C ILE A 35 0.16 44.72 -11.39
N ASN A 36 0.01 45.86 -10.72
CA ASN A 36 0.48 47.16 -11.20
C ASN A 36 1.95 47.46 -10.85
N ASP A 37 2.62 46.61 -10.06
CA ASP A 37 4.01 46.83 -9.68
C ASP A 37 4.95 46.53 -10.85
N THR A 38 5.94 47.39 -11.06
CA THR A 38 6.93 47.26 -12.15
C THR A 38 7.98 46.19 -11.89
N GLN A 39 8.10 45.70 -10.65
CA GLN A 39 9.05 44.67 -10.24
C GLN A 39 8.38 43.73 -9.24
N VAL A 40 8.72 42.44 -9.32
CA VAL A 40 8.21 41.41 -8.41
C VAL A 40 9.09 41.37 -7.16
N ASP A 41 8.48 41.57 -5.99
CA ASP A 41 9.11 41.34 -4.70
C ASP A 41 9.02 39.87 -4.31
N LEU A 42 10.19 39.23 -4.24
CA LEU A 42 10.34 37.85 -3.76
C LEU A 42 10.84 37.78 -2.31
N SER A 43 11.29 38.91 -1.74
CA SER A 43 11.86 38.93 -0.40
C SER A 43 10.80 38.72 0.67
N THR A 44 9.67 39.41 0.56
CA THR A 44 8.52 39.28 1.46
C THR A 44 7.93 37.86 1.50
N PRO A 45 7.55 37.23 0.37
CA PRO A 45 7.05 35.86 0.39
C PRO A 45 8.10 34.85 0.88
N LEU A 46 9.38 35.03 0.53
CA LEU A 46 10.45 34.17 1.03
C LEU A 46 10.63 34.27 2.55
N SER A 47 10.66 35.48 3.10
CA SER A 47 10.75 35.68 4.55
C SER A 47 9.57 35.03 5.27
N ARG A 48 8.35 35.14 4.72
CA ARG A 48 7.17 34.48 5.30
C ARG A 48 7.34 32.97 5.37
N VAL A 49 7.73 32.33 4.27
CA VAL A 49 7.95 30.86 4.24
C VAL A 49 9.04 30.45 5.22
N LEU A 50 10.13 31.21 5.32
CA LEU A 50 11.20 30.91 6.28
C LEU A 50 10.72 30.98 7.73
N PHE A 51 9.88 31.96 8.08
CA PHE A 51 9.26 32.03 9.39
C PHE A 51 8.34 30.84 9.64
N ASP A 52 7.49 30.49 8.67
CA ASP A 52 6.58 29.35 8.78
C ASP A 52 7.37 28.04 9.01
N VAL A 53 8.47 27.82 8.28
CA VAL A 53 9.35 26.64 8.47
C VAL A 53 10.00 26.62 9.85
N GLN A 54 10.48 27.75 10.35
CA GLN A 54 11.10 27.85 11.67
C GLN A 54 10.11 27.54 12.80
N GLU A 55 8.87 28.03 12.68
CA GLU A 55 7.84 27.76 13.66
C GLU A 55 7.41 26.29 13.64
N ILE A 56 7.27 25.68 12.45
CA ILE A 56 7.02 24.23 12.32
C ILE A 56 8.13 23.41 13.00
N ASP A 57 9.40 23.74 12.72
CA ASP A 57 10.54 23.00 13.28
C ASP A 57 10.57 23.13 14.82
N THR A 58 10.35 24.34 15.34
CA THR A 58 10.26 24.60 16.78
C THR A 58 9.11 23.81 17.41
N HIS A 59 7.96 23.76 16.75
CA HIS A 59 6.79 23.02 17.21
C HIS A 59 7.05 21.51 17.23
N ILE A 60 7.62 20.96 16.16
CA ILE A 60 8.02 19.54 16.08
C ILE A 60 9.03 19.21 17.17
N HIS A 61 10.04 20.05 17.37
CA HIS A 61 11.05 19.85 18.40
C HIS A 61 10.44 19.83 19.80
N ASN A 62 9.55 20.79 20.10
CA ASN A 62 8.84 20.86 21.37
C ASN A 62 7.94 19.65 21.61
N LEU A 63 7.16 19.24 20.61
CA LEU A 63 6.31 18.06 20.70
C LEU A 63 7.13 16.80 20.90
N THR A 64 8.16 16.59 20.08
CA THR A 64 9.02 15.41 20.14
C THR A 64 9.74 15.32 21.49
N THR A 65 10.22 16.44 22.02
CA THR A 65 10.90 16.48 23.32
C THR A 65 9.93 16.22 24.48
N LYS A 66 8.75 16.85 24.47
CA LYS A 66 7.74 16.67 25.54
C LYS A 66 7.10 15.28 25.51
N SER A 67 6.93 14.69 24.33
CA SER A 67 6.24 13.42 24.13
C SER A 67 7.17 12.28 23.68
N ALA A 68 8.47 12.40 23.90
CA ALA A 68 9.47 11.42 23.47
C ALA A 68 9.13 9.99 23.92
N LEU A 69 8.77 9.81 25.19
CA LEU A 69 8.43 8.50 25.75
C LEU A 69 7.14 7.91 25.13
N PRO A 70 6.00 8.63 25.11
CA PRO A 70 4.80 8.18 24.39
C PRO A 70 5.04 7.83 22.91
N LEU A 71 5.85 8.61 22.20
CA LEU A 71 6.16 8.35 20.79
C LEU A 71 6.95 7.05 20.62
N LEU A 72 7.91 6.79 21.51
CA LEU A 72 8.68 5.55 21.52
C LEU A 72 7.79 4.34 21.88
N GLU A 73 6.93 4.48 22.89
CA GLU A 73 5.99 3.44 23.30
C GLU A 73 5.01 3.10 22.16
N HIS A 74 4.39 4.10 21.54
CA HIS A 74 3.53 3.89 20.37
C HIS A 74 4.26 3.23 19.20
N THR A 75 5.50 3.63 18.94
CA THR A 75 6.31 3.03 17.87
C THR A 75 6.65 1.57 18.18
N GLN A 76 7.00 1.28 19.43
CA GLN A 76 7.27 -0.07 19.92
C GLN A 76 6.02 -0.95 19.80
N ASP A 77 4.87 -0.48 20.29
CA ASP A 77 3.61 -1.22 20.24
C ASP A 77 3.14 -1.48 18.81
N ARG A 78 3.28 -0.48 17.93
CA ARG A 78 2.96 -0.62 16.50
C ARG A 78 3.89 -1.66 15.84
N SER A 79 5.18 -1.63 16.15
CA SER A 79 6.15 -2.60 15.62
C SER A 79 5.85 -4.01 16.11
N GLN A 80 5.61 -4.20 17.42
CA GLN A 80 5.25 -5.49 17.99
C GLN A 80 3.93 -6.03 17.42
N SER A 81 2.92 -5.17 17.26
CA SER A 81 1.63 -5.56 16.70
C SER A 81 1.75 -5.96 15.24
N SER A 82 2.50 -5.19 14.44
CA SER A 82 2.80 -5.53 13.05
C SER A 82 3.52 -6.88 12.95
N GLN A 83 4.51 -7.12 13.81
CA GLN A 83 5.24 -8.39 13.82
C GLN A 83 4.34 -9.57 14.17
N ARG A 84 3.45 -9.42 15.16
CA ARG A 84 2.46 -10.46 15.52
C ARG A 84 1.53 -10.76 14.36
N ILE A 85 0.98 -9.72 13.72
CA ILE A 85 0.08 -9.88 12.57
C ILE A 85 0.80 -10.60 11.42
N LEU A 86 2.01 -10.17 11.08
CA LEU A 86 2.81 -10.82 10.04
C LEU A 86 3.07 -12.29 10.35
N SER A 87 3.50 -12.62 11.58
CA SER A 87 3.76 -14.01 11.97
C SER A 87 2.52 -14.90 11.85
N GLN A 88 1.34 -14.38 12.22
CA GLN A 88 0.09 -15.12 12.10
C GLN A 88 -0.31 -15.33 10.64
N VAL A 89 -0.18 -14.28 9.81
CA VAL A 89 -0.49 -14.38 8.38
C VAL A 89 0.46 -15.35 7.69
N GLU A 90 1.76 -15.30 8.01
CA GLU A 90 2.77 -16.23 7.47
C GLU A 90 2.46 -17.68 7.82
N GLU A 91 2.04 -17.96 9.06
CA GLU A 91 1.62 -19.31 9.50
C GLU A 91 0.37 -19.79 8.75
N GLN A 92 -0.62 -18.93 8.55
CA GLN A 92 -1.83 -19.29 7.80
C GLN A 92 -1.52 -19.54 6.32
N VAL A 93 -0.66 -18.71 5.72
CA VAL A 93 -0.25 -18.86 4.32
C VAL A 93 0.57 -20.13 4.12
N SER A 94 1.47 -20.46 5.04
CA SER A 94 2.25 -21.70 4.97
C SER A 94 1.35 -22.94 5.08
N SER A 95 0.41 -22.93 6.03
CA SER A 95 -0.59 -24.00 6.19
C SER A 95 -1.43 -24.19 4.92
N LEU A 96 -1.89 -23.09 4.31
CA LEU A 96 -2.65 -23.12 3.06
C LEU A 96 -1.81 -23.67 1.89
N ALA A 97 -0.54 -23.23 1.77
CA ALA A 97 0.36 -23.71 0.73
C ALA A 97 0.62 -25.23 0.87
N GLU A 98 0.85 -25.72 2.08
CA GLU A 98 1.01 -27.15 2.34
C GLU A 98 -0.28 -27.95 2.05
N GLY A 99 -1.44 -27.39 2.41
CA GLY A 99 -2.74 -27.95 2.09
C GLY A 99 -2.96 -28.08 0.58
N TYR A 100 -2.60 -27.02 -0.17
CA TYR A 100 -2.67 -27.01 -1.62
C TYR A 100 -1.72 -28.04 -2.25
N GLN A 101 -0.46 -28.11 -1.81
CA GLN A 101 0.51 -29.09 -2.31
C GLN A 101 0.04 -30.53 -2.12
N ARG A 102 -0.60 -30.83 -0.98
CA ARG A 102 -1.23 -32.13 -0.72
C ARG A 102 -2.36 -32.39 -1.70
N LEU A 103 -3.27 -31.44 -1.89
CA LEU A 103 -4.39 -31.55 -2.82
C LEU A 103 -3.91 -31.76 -4.27
N GLU A 104 -2.89 -31.01 -4.70
CA GLU A 104 -2.31 -31.14 -6.02
C GLU A 104 -1.78 -32.56 -6.27
N LYS A 105 -1.00 -33.09 -5.31
CA LYS A 105 -0.41 -34.41 -5.41
C LYS A 105 -1.45 -35.52 -5.36
N GLU A 106 -2.40 -35.44 -4.43
CA GLU A 106 -3.34 -36.53 -4.16
C GLU A 106 -4.52 -36.55 -5.11
N VAL A 107 -4.99 -35.39 -5.57
CA VAL A 107 -6.20 -35.27 -6.37
C VAL A 107 -5.86 -34.92 -7.80
N LEU A 108 -5.23 -33.76 -8.04
CA LEU A 108 -5.05 -33.26 -9.42
C LEU A 108 -4.18 -34.20 -10.26
N ARG A 109 -3.04 -34.65 -9.73
CA ARG A 109 -2.14 -35.56 -10.47
C ARG A 109 -2.75 -36.94 -10.70
N LYS A 110 -3.45 -37.50 -9.70
CA LYS A 110 -4.12 -38.80 -9.86
C LYS A 110 -5.28 -38.72 -10.84
N TRP A 111 -6.06 -37.64 -10.79
CA TRP A 111 -7.15 -37.39 -11.72
C TRP A 111 -6.63 -37.25 -13.16
N ALA A 112 -5.54 -36.52 -13.37
CA ALA A 112 -4.93 -36.39 -14.70
C ALA A 112 -4.53 -37.76 -15.28
N GLY A 113 -3.87 -38.61 -14.48
CA GLY A 113 -3.53 -39.97 -14.93
C GLY A 113 -4.75 -40.87 -15.16
N ALA A 114 -5.80 -40.73 -14.36
CA ALA A 114 -7.06 -41.45 -14.55
C ALA A 114 -7.78 -41.02 -15.83
N GLU A 115 -7.73 -39.72 -16.17
CA GLU A 115 -8.35 -39.19 -17.38
C GLU A 115 -7.61 -39.66 -18.64
N GLU A 116 -6.27 -39.69 -18.62
CA GLU A 116 -5.49 -40.30 -19.70
C GLU A 116 -5.84 -41.78 -19.90
N ALA A 117 -5.93 -42.55 -18.81
CA ALA A 117 -6.34 -43.95 -18.87
C ALA A 117 -7.76 -44.13 -19.40
N ARG A 118 -8.70 -43.25 -19.02
CA ARG A 118 -10.09 -43.23 -19.52
C ARG A 118 -10.12 -43.01 -21.03
N ILE A 119 -9.37 -42.03 -21.54
CA ILE A 119 -9.26 -41.73 -22.97
C ILE A 119 -8.66 -42.92 -23.72
N ALA A 120 -7.58 -43.51 -23.22
CA ALA A 120 -6.95 -44.67 -23.85
C ALA A 120 -7.88 -45.90 -23.90
N ALA A 121 -8.62 -46.16 -22.81
CA ALA A 121 -9.62 -47.23 -22.76
C ALA A 121 -10.79 -46.97 -23.71
N GLN A 122 -11.25 -45.73 -23.83
CA GLN A 122 -12.32 -45.35 -24.74
C GLN A 122 -11.91 -45.52 -26.21
N ASN A 123 -10.68 -45.10 -26.55
CA ASN A 123 -10.12 -45.26 -27.89
C ASN A 123 -9.92 -46.74 -28.25
N SER A 124 -9.39 -47.55 -27.32
CA SER A 124 -9.21 -49.00 -27.57
C SER A 124 -10.54 -49.74 -27.73
N LEU A 125 -11.57 -49.35 -26.97
CA LEU A 125 -12.91 -49.89 -27.17
C LEU A 125 -13.50 -49.51 -28.54
N GLN A 126 -13.31 -48.25 -28.97
CA GLN A 126 -13.76 -47.80 -30.28
C GLN A 126 -13.05 -48.54 -31.42
N THR A 127 -11.73 -48.73 -31.34
CA THR A 127 -10.99 -49.48 -32.36
C THR A 127 -11.41 -50.95 -32.41
N LEU A 128 -11.63 -51.60 -31.26
CA LEU A 128 -12.14 -52.97 -31.21
C LEU A 128 -13.54 -53.09 -31.84
N ARG A 129 -14.42 -52.10 -31.62
CA ARG A 129 -15.74 -52.07 -32.26
C ARG A 129 -15.64 -51.95 -33.78
N LEU A 130 -14.76 -51.07 -34.27
CA LEU A 130 -14.51 -50.90 -35.70
C LEU A 130 -13.92 -52.18 -36.33
N ALA A 131 -12.90 -52.77 -35.72
CA ALA A 131 -12.28 -54.00 -36.20
C ALA A 131 -13.28 -55.16 -36.27
N ARG A 132 -14.14 -55.32 -35.26
CA ARG A 132 -15.21 -56.33 -35.27
C ARG A 132 -16.27 -56.07 -36.34
N ALA A 133 -16.56 -54.81 -36.67
CA ALA A 133 -17.50 -54.48 -37.74
C ALA A 133 -16.91 -54.85 -39.11
N VAL A 134 -15.64 -54.52 -39.36
CA VAL A 134 -14.94 -54.86 -40.61
C VAL A 134 -14.81 -56.37 -40.79
N ALA A 135 -14.46 -57.12 -39.73
CA ALA A 135 -14.31 -58.58 -39.80
C ALA A 135 -15.63 -59.35 -40.05
N ARG A 136 -16.79 -58.69 -39.94
CA ARG A 136 -18.11 -59.27 -40.22
C ARG A 136 -18.63 -58.95 -41.62
N CYS A 137 -17.93 -58.13 -42.39
CA CYS A 137 -18.18 -57.86 -43.81
C CYS A 137 -17.31 -58.76 -44.68
#